data_AF-A0AAW0V9Z6-F1
#
_entry.id   AF-A0AAW0V9Z6-F1
#
_cell.length_a   1.000
_cell.length_b   1.000
_cell.length_c   1.000
_cell.angle_alpha   90.00
_cell.angle_beta   90.00
_cell.angle_gamma   90.00
#
_symmetry.space_group_name_H-M   'P 1'
#
loop_
_entity.id
_entity.type
_entity.pdbx_description
1 polymer ?
#
loop_
_entity_poly.entity_id
_entity_poly.type
_entity_poly.pdbx_seq_one_letter_code
_entity_poly.pdbx_strand_id
1 'polypeptide(L)'
;MTTQAIEDFEAFLEDEFNPTKFAASLLLATNVADDSELDLATPIKKLQFDANECESRMEHLARTHTTELVDSFSNIESTKAVMSQSVAPSVERVKKSYARIEREIVEPYKEATKLNEALEKIHTTSTLLRGACILIMFIQQLQECEASGTDSVRMARLYSLMNQFYTGKLLSNSAAAGDVFSLKFVKEYHPVYKSKSAEFLNSLSEKVTNDIAHHNSFKESNTTLRNNILALYTMDSKELFVVLDKDALSKSIQIASTQLSRALQSPRSFGSALEDTYQFALSFNETLEALLRACRISDDKSLYTAFVNEHLQVESLRDVYWDRLVMKFKKSIATTMARGGPIAKSLVTNYPRIASAVESTFEPDLRKILLDAIVIIDNAPKQ
;
A
#
# COMPACT_ATOMS: atom_id res chain seq x y z
N MET A 1 -36.45 -58.90 -50.06
CA MET A 1 -37.63 -59.10 -50.92
C MET A 1 -37.19 -58.89 -52.35
N THR A 2 -37.26 -59.94 -53.15
CA THR A 2 -36.82 -59.95 -54.55
C THR A 2 -37.71 -59.04 -55.39
N THR A 3 -37.08 -58.21 -56.23
CA THR A 3 -37.70 -57.27 -57.18
C THR A 3 -38.80 -57.91 -58.05
N GLN A 4 -38.73 -59.23 -58.23
CA GLN A 4 -39.71 -60.07 -58.92
C GLN A 4 -41.14 -60.04 -58.36
N ALA A 5 -41.32 -59.74 -57.07
CA ALA A 5 -42.65 -59.74 -56.45
C ALA A 5 -43.57 -58.60 -56.94
N ILE A 6 -42.97 -57.55 -57.52
CA ILE A 6 -43.62 -56.28 -57.84
C ILE A 6 -43.56 -55.99 -59.36
N GLU A 7 -42.90 -56.86 -60.13
CA GLU A 7 -42.86 -56.78 -61.60
C GLU A 7 -44.29 -56.65 -62.16
N ASP A 8 -44.50 -55.67 -63.05
CA ASP A 8 -45.76 -55.28 -63.70
C ASP A 8 -46.66 -54.30 -62.90
N PHE A 9 -46.28 -53.92 -61.68
CA PHE A 9 -47.06 -53.03 -60.80
C PHE A 9 -46.35 -51.71 -60.45
N GLU A 10 -45.28 -51.34 -61.15
CA GLU A 10 -44.43 -50.17 -60.84
C GLU A 10 -45.20 -48.85 -60.89
N ALA A 11 -46.12 -48.71 -61.85
CA ALA A 11 -46.95 -47.52 -62.01
C ALA A 11 -47.81 -47.22 -60.76
N PHE A 12 -48.20 -48.25 -59.99
CA PHE A 12 -48.99 -48.08 -58.76
C PHE A 12 -48.15 -47.61 -57.56
N LEU A 13 -46.82 -47.71 -57.64
CA LEU A 13 -45.89 -47.32 -56.57
C LEU A 13 -45.25 -45.95 -56.79
N GLU A 14 -45.57 -45.28 -57.90
CA GLU A 14 -45.12 -43.92 -58.16
C GLU A 14 -45.73 -42.94 -57.15
N ASP A 15 -44.92 -42.03 -56.60
CA ASP A 15 -45.34 -41.05 -55.59
C ASP A 15 -46.50 -40.13 -56.06
N GLU A 16 -46.68 -39.99 -57.38
CA GLU A 16 -47.74 -39.19 -58.02
C GLU A 16 -48.84 -40.03 -58.70
N PHE A 17 -49.00 -41.30 -58.32
CA PHE A 17 -50.02 -42.16 -58.93
C PHE A 17 -51.41 -41.51 -58.89
N ASN A 18 -51.97 -41.29 -60.09
CA ASN A 18 -53.28 -40.69 -60.25
C ASN A 18 -54.23 -41.71 -60.91
N PRO A 19 -55.20 -42.26 -60.15
CA PRO A 19 -56.11 -43.29 -60.66
C PRO A 19 -56.87 -42.85 -61.91
N THR A 20 -57.26 -41.58 -61.99
CA THR A 20 -58.01 -41.03 -63.13
C THR A 20 -57.14 -40.92 -64.39
N LYS A 21 -55.89 -40.47 -64.25
CA LYS A 21 -54.94 -40.39 -65.37
C LYS A 21 -54.56 -41.78 -65.86
N PHE A 22 -54.36 -42.73 -64.94
CA PHE A 22 -54.07 -44.12 -65.27
C PHE A 22 -55.25 -44.81 -65.97
N ALA A 23 -56.48 -44.61 -65.47
CA ALA A 23 -57.68 -45.11 -66.14
C ALA A 23 -57.86 -44.49 -67.54
N ALA A 24 -57.58 -43.20 -67.69
CA ALA A 24 -57.65 -42.51 -68.98
C ALA A 24 -56.58 -43.02 -69.97
N SER A 25 -55.34 -43.23 -69.53
CA SER A 25 -54.28 -43.81 -70.37
C SER A 25 -54.61 -45.25 -70.77
N LEU A 26 -55.23 -46.03 -69.88
CA LEU A 26 -55.66 -47.39 -70.16
C LEU A 26 -56.82 -47.45 -71.16
N LEU A 27 -57.78 -46.54 -71.06
CA LEU A 27 -58.88 -46.39 -72.04
C LEU A 27 -58.32 -46.06 -73.42
N LEU A 28 -57.39 -45.11 -73.51
CA LEU A 28 -56.72 -44.74 -74.76
C LEU A 28 -55.87 -45.88 -75.32
N ALA A 29 -55.26 -46.71 -74.48
CA ALA A 29 -54.41 -47.82 -74.92
C ALA A 29 -55.21 -49.05 -75.39
N THR A 30 -56.48 -49.18 -75.00
CA THR A 30 -57.33 -50.34 -75.31
C THR A 30 -58.35 -50.07 -76.43
N ASN A 31 -58.49 -48.82 -76.87
CA ASN A 31 -59.42 -48.39 -77.90
C ASN A 31 -58.69 -47.70 -79.06
N VAL A 32 -59.21 -47.84 -80.28
CA VAL A 32 -58.67 -47.17 -81.49
C VAL A 32 -59.49 -45.89 -81.75
N ALA A 33 -58.82 -44.79 -82.09
CA ALA A 33 -59.45 -43.47 -82.20
C ALA A 33 -60.55 -43.36 -83.30
N ASP A 34 -60.54 -44.27 -84.29
CA ASP A 34 -61.45 -44.26 -85.44
C ASP A 34 -62.65 -45.22 -85.28
N ASP A 35 -62.79 -45.90 -84.14
CA ASP A 35 -63.92 -46.80 -83.89
C ASP A 35 -65.18 -46.02 -83.46
N SER A 36 -66.35 -46.46 -83.91
CA SER A 36 -67.62 -45.76 -83.65
C SER A 36 -68.21 -46.06 -82.27
N GLU A 37 -67.73 -47.10 -81.59
CA GLU A 37 -68.18 -47.51 -80.26
C GLU A 37 -66.98 -47.64 -79.29
N LEU A 38 -67.16 -47.20 -78.04
CA LEU A 38 -66.13 -47.26 -77.01
C LEU A 38 -66.19 -48.61 -76.28
N ASP A 39 -65.14 -49.42 -76.36
CA ASP A 39 -65.00 -50.66 -75.61
C ASP A 39 -64.50 -50.39 -74.19
N LEU A 40 -65.44 -50.42 -73.24
CA LEU A 40 -65.16 -50.35 -71.81
C LEU A 40 -64.91 -51.72 -71.19
N ALA A 41 -65.31 -52.81 -71.85
CA ALA A 41 -65.25 -54.14 -71.28
C ALA A 41 -63.80 -54.63 -71.18
N THR A 42 -62.98 -54.36 -72.20
CA THR A 42 -61.56 -54.75 -72.21
C THR A 42 -60.71 -54.06 -71.13
N PRO A 43 -60.72 -52.71 -71.00
CA PRO A 43 -59.95 -52.04 -69.94
C PRO A 43 -60.44 -52.38 -68.52
N ILE A 44 -61.75 -52.58 -68.32
CA ILE A 44 -62.29 -53.02 -67.02
C ILE A 44 -61.80 -54.44 -66.69
N LYS A 45 -61.84 -55.38 -67.64
CA LYS A 45 -61.33 -56.74 -67.45
C LYS A 45 -59.84 -56.75 -67.11
N LYS A 46 -59.05 -55.88 -67.75
CA LYS A 46 -57.62 -55.75 -67.45
C LYS A 46 -57.37 -55.22 -66.04
N LEU A 47 -58.06 -54.15 -65.62
CA LEU A 47 -57.94 -53.66 -64.23
C LEU A 47 -58.37 -54.70 -63.19
N GLN A 48 -59.44 -55.44 -63.47
CA GLN A 48 -59.90 -56.51 -62.58
C GLN A 48 -58.87 -57.64 -62.50
N PHE A 49 -58.25 -58.00 -63.63
CA PHE A 49 -57.18 -58.97 -63.65
C PHE A 49 -55.97 -58.50 -62.83
N ASP A 50 -55.50 -57.27 -63.05
CA ASP A 50 -54.35 -56.70 -62.34
C ASP A 50 -54.63 -56.60 -60.82
N ALA A 51 -55.84 -56.20 -60.42
CA ALA A 51 -56.25 -56.14 -59.02
C ALA A 51 -56.26 -57.53 -58.36
N ASN A 52 -56.85 -58.53 -59.03
CA ASN A 52 -56.90 -59.90 -58.52
C ASN A 52 -55.51 -60.55 -58.46
N GLU A 53 -54.65 -60.26 -59.43
CA GLU A 53 -53.26 -60.74 -59.48
C GLU A 53 -52.44 -60.11 -58.34
N CYS A 54 -52.60 -58.82 -58.09
CA CYS A 54 -51.96 -58.15 -56.95
C CYS A 54 -52.41 -58.76 -55.62
N GLU A 55 -53.73 -58.95 -55.43
CA GLU A 55 -54.27 -59.60 -54.24
C GLU A 55 -53.74 -61.04 -54.07
N SER A 56 -53.68 -61.80 -55.16
CA SER A 56 -53.15 -63.17 -55.14
C SER A 56 -51.65 -63.21 -54.80
N ARG A 57 -50.84 -62.32 -55.37
CA ARG A 57 -49.40 -62.21 -55.07
C ARG A 57 -49.16 -61.74 -53.64
N MET A 58 -49.91 -60.76 -53.16
CA MET A 58 -49.86 -60.30 -51.77
C MET A 58 -50.22 -61.44 -50.81
N GLU A 59 -51.27 -62.20 -51.12
CA GLU A 59 -51.68 -63.36 -50.32
C GLU A 59 -50.62 -64.47 -50.35
N HIS A 60 -50.03 -64.74 -51.50
CA HIS A 60 -48.96 -65.72 -51.64
C HIS A 60 -47.71 -65.32 -50.83
N LEU A 61 -47.30 -64.05 -50.89
CA LEU A 61 -46.19 -63.52 -50.10
C LEU A 61 -46.49 -63.59 -48.61
N ALA A 62 -47.69 -63.19 -48.19
CA ALA A 62 -48.11 -63.27 -46.80
C ALA A 62 -48.12 -64.71 -46.27
N ARG A 63 -48.57 -65.68 -47.09
CA ARG A 63 -48.58 -67.11 -46.76
C ARG A 63 -47.18 -67.72 -46.75
N THR A 64 -46.29 -67.29 -47.64
CA THR A 64 -44.93 -67.85 -47.77
C THR A 64 -44.01 -67.32 -46.69
N HIS A 65 -44.16 -66.06 -46.29
CA HIS A 65 -43.32 -65.40 -45.29
C HIS A 65 -44.03 -65.18 -43.94
N THR A 66 -45.09 -65.96 -43.64
CA THR A 66 -45.88 -65.78 -42.41
C THR A 66 -45.02 -65.79 -41.15
N THR A 67 -44.01 -66.67 -41.09
CA THR A 67 -43.12 -66.80 -39.92
C THR A 67 -42.26 -65.55 -39.73
N GLU A 68 -41.62 -65.04 -40.77
CA GLU A 68 -40.79 -63.82 -40.72
C GLU A 68 -41.64 -62.59 -40.31
N LEU A 69 -42.88 -62.54 -40.78
CA LEU A 69 -43.81 -61.46 -40.51
C LEU A 69 -44.30 -61.48 -39.05
N VAL A 70 -44.61 -62.67 -38.51
CA VAL A 70 -44.92 -62.89 -37.09
C VAL A 70 -43.72 -62.59 -36.20
N ASP A 71 -42.52 -63.02 -36.56
CA ASP A 71 -41.28 -62.75 -35.82
C ASP A 71 -40.97 -61.25 -35.80
N SER A 72 -41.17 -60.55 -36.93
CA SER A 72 -41.02 -59.10 -37.02
C SER A 72 -42.01 -58.37 -36.10
N PHE A 73 -43.27 -58.78 -36.08
CA PHE A 73 -44.26 -58.22 -35.14
C PHE A 73 -43.90 -58.50 -33.69
N SER A 74 -43.45 -59.71 -33.36
CA SER A 74 -42.99 -60.09 -32.01
C SER A 74 -41.75 -59.29 -31.57
N ASN A 75 -40.83 -59.03 -32.49
CA ASN A 75 -39.65 -58.19 -32.25
C ASN A 75 -40.03 -56.71 -32.03
N ILE A 76 -40.99 -56.18 -32.79
CA ILE A 76 -41.52 -54.83 -32.58
C ILE A 76 -42.21 -54.73 -31.22
N GLU A 77 -43.07 -55.70 -30.88
CA GLU A 77 -43.79 -55.77 -29.62
C GLU A 77 -42.82 -55.83 -28.43
N SER A 78 -41.82 -56.71 -28.49
CA SER A 78 -40.82 -56.86 -27.43
C SER A 78 -39.93 -55.63 -27.29
N THR A 79 -39.49 -55.01 -28.40
CA THR A 79 -38.71 -53.77 -28.36
C THR A 79 -39.53 -52.62 -27.79
N LYS A 80 -40.80 -52.51 -28.16
CA LYS A 80 -41.74 -51.53 -27.61
C LYS A 80 -41.98 -51.77 -26.12
N ALA A 81 -42.09 -53.03 -25.69
CA ALA A 81 -42.21 -53.40 -24.30
C ALA A 81 -40.96 -53.00 -23.49
N VAL A 82 -39.75 -53.30 -23.97
CA VAL A 82 -38.49 -52.88 -23.32
C VAL A 82 -38.37 -51.36 -23.24
N MET A 83 -38.70 -50.66 -24.33
CA MET A 83 -38.66 -49.20 -24.38
C MET A 83 -39.63 -48.57 -23.38
N SER A 84 -40.85 -49.08 -23.28
CA SER A 84 -41.90 -48.54 -22.39
C SER A 84 -41.72 -48.93 -20.93
N GLN A 85 -41.27 -50.15 -20.63
CA GLN A 85 -41.18 -50.67 -19.27
C GLN A 85 -39.86 -50.32 -18.57
N SER A 86 -38.76 -50.20 -19.32
CA SER A 86 -37.43 -50.04 -18.73
C SER A 86 -36.78 -48.71 -19.09
N VAL A 87 -36.68 -48.43 -20.40
CA VAL A 87 -35.90 -47.28 -20.88
C VAL A 87 -36.59 -45.96 -20.53
N ALA A 88 -37.86 -45.80 -20.90
CA ALA A 88 -38.59 -44.56 -20.64
C ALA A 88 -38.68 -44.23 -19.13
N PRO A 89 -39.02 -45.16 -18.23
CA PRO A 89 -39.02 -44.88 -16.79
C PRO A 89 -37.63 -44.57 -16.22
N SER A 90 -36.58 -45.21 -16.74
CA SER A 90 -35.20 -44.93 -16.31
C SER A 90 -34.72 -43.56 -16.74
N VAL A 91 -35.02 -43.16 -17.98
CA VAL A 91 -34.73 -41.80 -18.48
C VAL A 91 -35.51 -40.76 -17.67
N GLU A 92 -36.78 -41.01 -17.39
CA GLU A 92 -37.60 -40.09 -16.60
C GLU A 92 -37.08 -39.94 -15.16
N ARG A 93 -36.63 -41.04 -14.56
CA ARG A 93 -35.98 -41.03 -13.24
C ARG A 93 -34.71 -40.18 -13.25
N VAL A 94 -33.86 -40.31 -14.26
CA VAL A 94 -32.64 -39.52 -14.40
C VAL A 94 -32.97 -38.05 -14.59
N LYS A 95 -33.92 -37.72 -15.46
CA LYS A 95 -34.40 -36.33 -15.64
C LYS A 95 -34.89 -35.73 -14.33
N LYS A 96 -35.69 -36.48 -13.56
CA LYS A 96 -36.20 -36.03 -12.27
C LYS A 96 -35.09 -35.84 -11.24
N SER A 97 -34.13 -36.76 -11.17
CA SER A 97 -32.95 -36.63 -10.29
C SER A 97 -32.09 -35.43 -10.67
N TYR A 98 -31.88 -35.19 -11.96
CA TYR A 98 -31.13 -34.03 -12.46
C TYR A 98 -31.86 -32.72 -12.14
N ALA A 99 -33.16 -32.63 -12.43
CA ALA A 99 -33.98 -31.46 -12.10
C ALA A 99 -33.98 -31.18 -10.58
N ARG A 100 -33.93 -32.24 -9.77
CA ARG A 100 -33.79 -32.10 -8.31
C ARG A 100 -32.43 -31.52 -7.92
N ILE A 101 -31.33 -32.01 -8.49
CA ILE A 101 -29.97 -31.48 -8.23
C ILE A 101 -29.87 -30.02 -8.67
N GLU A 102 -30.40 -29.70 -9.85
CA GLU A 102 -30.40 -28.34 -10.37
C GLU A 102 -31.09 -27.37 -9.40
N ARG A 103 -32.29 -27.75 -8.94
CA ARG A 103 -33.09 -26.94 -8.00
C ARG A 103 -32.53 -26.90 -6.58
N GLU A 104 -32.05 -28.02 -6.04
CA GLU A 104 -31.67 -28.11 -4.62
C GLU A 104 -30.21 -27.74 -4.37
N ILE A 105 -29.35 -27.76 -5.40
CA ILE A 105 -27.90 -27.55 -5.24
C ILE A 105 -27.41 -26.42 -6.15
N VAL A 106 -27.67 -26.49 -7.45
CA VAL A 106 -27.08 -25.55 -8.42
C VAL A 106 -27.65 -24.15 -8.27
N GLU A 107 -28.98 -24.01 -8.16
CA GLU A 107 -29.64 -22.73 -7.94
C GLU A 107 -29.21 -22.05 -6.63
N PRO A 108 -29.29 -22.71 -5.45
CA PRO A 108 -28.81 -22.14 -4.20
C PRO A 108 -27.32 -21.76 -4.22
N TYR A 109 -26.47 -22.56 -4.87
CA TYR A 109 -25.06 -22.23 -5.02
C TYR A 109 -24.83 -20.96 -5.85
N LYS A 110 -25.56 -20.80 -6.96
CA LYS A 110 -25.50 -19.58 -7.78
C LYS A 110 -25.96 -18.36 -6.98
N GLU A 111 -27.02 -18.49 -6.19
CA GLU A 111 -27.50 -17.42 -5.31
C GLU A 111 -26.48 -17.07 -4.23
N ALA A 112 -25.91 -18.06 -3.56
CA ALA A 112 -24.89 -17.87 -2.54
C ALA A 112 -23.63 -17.20 -3.11
N THR A 113 -23.22 -17.57 -4.32
CA THR A 113 -22.07 -16.94 -5.01
C THR A 113 -22.34 -15.47 -5.31
N LYS A 114 -23.53 -15.13 -5.84
CA LYS A 114 -23.94 -13.74 -6.05
C LYS A 114 -23.97 -12.94 -4.76
N LEU A 115 -24.46 -13.54 -3.66
CA LEU A 115 -24.48 -12.88 -2.36
C LEU A 115 -23.07 -12.67 -1.82
N ASN A 116 -22.17 -13.65 -1.98
CA ASN A 116 -20.78 -13.52 -1.58
C ASN A 116 -20.08 -12.38 -2.35
N GLU A 117 -20.26 -12.31 -3.67
CA GLU A 117 -19.73 -11.19 -4.48
C GLU A 117 -20.27 -9.83 -4.01
N ALA A 118 -21.54 -9.76 -3.63
CA ALA A 118 -22.13 -8.53 -3.09
C ALA A 118 -21.49 -8.16 -1.72
N LEU A 119 -21.28 -9.15 -0.85
CA LEU A 119 -20.62 -8.96 0.44
C LEU A 119 -19.16 -8.52 0.29
N GLU A 120 -18.41 -9.10 -0.65
CA GLU A 120 -17.05 -8.68 -0.97
C GLU A 120 -17.01 -7.21 -1.43
N LYS A 121 -17.91 -6.82 -2.35
CA LYS A 121 -18.02 -5.43 -2.81
C LYS A 121 -18.35 -4.47 -1.66
N ILE A 122 -19.27 -4.84 -0.77
CA ILE A 122 -19.62 -4.04 0.42
C ILE A 122 -18.42 -3.93 1.35
N HIS A 123 -17.73 -5.03 1.62
CA HIS A 123 -16.56 -5.05 2.49
C HIS A 123 -15.45 -4.14 1.96
N THR A 124 -15.09 -4.28 0.68
CA THR A 124 -14.08 -3.44 0.02
C THR A 124 -14.47 -1.96 0.06
N THR A 125 -15.72 -1.63 -0.27
CA THR A 125 -16.23 -0.26 -0.23
C THR A 125 -16.18 0.31 1.20
N SER A 126 -16.56 -0.48 2.19
CA SER A 126 -16.58 -0.07 3.60
C SER A 126 -15.16 0.16 4.14
N THR A 127 -14.20 -0.69 3.78
CA THR A 127 -12.79 -0.55 4.15
C THR A 127 -12.17 0.69 3.51
N LEU A 128 -12.46 0.93 2.21
CA LEU A 128 -12.02 2.12 1.49
C LEU A 128 -12.56 3.41 2.13
N LEU A 129 -13.86 3.41 2.45
CA LEU A 129 -14.52 4.55 3.11
C LEU A 129 -13.96 4.80 4.50
N ARG A 130 -13.68 3.76 5.29
CA ARG A 130 -13.03 3.91 6.61
C ARG A 130 -11.66 4.56 6.48
N GLY A 131 -10.84 4.11 5.53
CA GLY A 131 -9.53 4.72 5.28
C GLY A 131 -9.63 6.20 4.90
N ALA A 132 -10.60 6.54 4.05
CA ALA A 132 -10.90 7.93 3.68
C ALA A 132 -11.35 8.77 4.88
N CYS A 133 -12.27 8.27 5.69
CA CYS A 133 -12.77 8.95 6.88
C CYS A 133 -11.66 9.19 7.92
N ILE A 134 -10.75 8.23 8.12
CA ILE A 134 -9.60 8.40 9.02
C ILE A 134 -8.73 9.57 8.56
N LEU A 135 -8.44 9.68 7.26
CA LEU A 135 -7.67 10.80 6.71
C LEU A 135 -8.40 12.13 6.93
N ILE A 136 -9.70 12.20 6.63
CA ILE A 136 -10.51 13.41 6.83
C ILE A 136 -10.50 13.83 8.30
N MET A 137 -10.63 12.87 9.23
CA MET A 137 -10.58 13.13 10.66
C MET A 137 -9.22 13.71 11.07
N PHE A 138 -8.10 13.17 10.56
CA PHE A 138 -6.78 13.74 10.82
C PHE A 138 -6.65 15.17 10.29
N ILE A 139 -7.15 15.43 9.07
CA ILE A 139 -7.14 16.77 8.47
C ILE A 139 -7.93 17.75 9.33
N GLN A 140 -9.13 17.36 9.77
CA GLN A 140 -9.98 18.20 10.61
C GLN A 140 -9.32 18.50 11.96
N GLN A 141 -8.82 17.46 12.64
CA GLN A 141 -8.13 17.63 13.93
C GLN A 141 -6.88 18.50 13.78
N LEU A 142 -6.17 18.40 12.66
CA LEU A 142 -5.03 19.24 12.36
C LEU A 142 -5.47 20.70 12.20
N GLN A 143 -6.49 20.99 11.41
CA GLN A 143 -7.03 22.34 11.23
C GLN A 143 -7.53 22.96 12.54
N GLU A 144 -8.21 22.18 13.38
CA GLU A 144 -8.65 22.63 14.72
C GLU A 144 -7.45 22.97 15.61
N CYS A 145 -6.40 22.16 15.58
CA CYS A 145 -5.18 22.45 16.34
C CYS A 145 -4.43 23.68 15.79
N GLU A 146 -4.37 23.84 14.46
CA GLU A 146 -3.77 25.02 13.80
C GLU A 146 -4.50 26.31 14.24
N ALA A 147 -5.83 26.27 14.30
CA ALA A 147 -6.66 27.40 14.74
C ALA A 147 -6.48 27.72 16.23
N SER A 148 -6.30 26.70 17.08
CA SER A 148 -6.09 26.88 18.52
C SER A 148 -4.69 27.41 18.86
N GLY A 149 -3.67 27.07 18.08
CA GLY A 149 -2.30 27.60 18.19
C GLY A 149 -1.53 27.26 19.48
N THR A 150 -2.08 26.46 20.39
CA THR A 150 -1.57 26.31 21.77
C THR A 150 -0.83 25.01 22.05
N ASP A 151 -0.94 23.98 21.21
CA ASP A 151 -0.41 22.64 21.50
C ASP A 151 0.46 22.08 20.35
N SER A 152 1.73 22.53 20.31
CA SER A 152 2.75 22.08 19.36
C SER A 152 2.96 20.56 19.39
N VAL A 153 2.83 19.92 20.55
CA VAL A 153 3.08 18.48 20.73
C VAL A 153 1.96 17.68 20.10
N ARG A 154 0.70 18.07 20.32
CA ARG A 154 -0.44 17.44 19.65
C ARG A 154 -0.38 17.63 18.14
N MET A 155 -0.02 18.83 17.67
CA MET A 155 0.18 19.07 16.23
C MET A 155 1.24 18.14 15.63
N ALA A 156 2.40 18.03 16.28
CA ALA A 156 3.48 17.13 15.85
C ALA A 156 3.05 15.66 15.81
N ARG A 157 2.29 15.20 16.81
CA ARG A 157 1.72 13.84 16.82
C ARG A 157 0.78 13.61 15.65
N LEU A 158 -0.09 14.57 15.32
CA LEU A 158 -0.99 14.47 14.17
C LEU A 158 -0.21 14.40 12.85
N TYR A 159 0.79 15.27 12.66
CA TYR A 159 1.67 15.21 11.48
C TYR A 159 2.41 13.87 11.37
N SER A 160 2.87 13.31 12.50
CA SER A 160 3.51 12.00 12.57
C SER A 160 2.55 10.85 12.23
N LEU A 161 1.32 10.88 12.75
CA LEU A 161 0.27 9.90 12.41
C LEU A 161 -0.12 9.97 10.93
N MET A 162 -0.22 11.16 10.35
CA MET A 162 -0.45 11.34 8.92
C MET A 162 0.72 10.79 8.08
N ASN A 163 1.97 10.95 8.54
CA ASN A 163 3.11 10.32 7.88
C ASN A 163 3.02 8.79 7.93
N GLN A 164 2.63 8.23 9.08
CA GLN A 164 2.40 6.79 9.24
C GLN A 164 1.25 6.28 8.36
N PHE A 165 0.20 7.09 8.17
CA PHE A 165 -0.87 6.81 7.23
C PHE A 165 -0.33 6.74 5.80
N TYR A 166 0.36 7.77 5.32
CA TYR A 166 0.88 7.81 3.93
C TYR A 166 2.01 6.81 3.64
N THR A 167 2.76 6.37 4.67
CA THR A 167 3.77 5.31 4.54
C THR A 167 3.18 3.90 4.63
N GLY A 168 1.85 3.78 4.78
CA GLY A 168 1.13 2.50 4.85
C GLY A 168 1.25 1.78 6.20
N LYS A 169 2.08 2.27 7.14
CA LYS A 169 2.30 1.63 8.45
C LYS A 169 1.07 1.63 9.35
N LEU A 170 0.16 2.59 9.17
CA LEU A 170 -1.09 2.65 9.94
C LEU A 170 -2.17 1.67 9.42
N LEU A 171 -2.11 1.35 8.13
CA LEU A 171 -3.10 0.52 7.45
C LEU A 171 -2.56 -0.87 7.09
N SER A 172 -1.30 -1.18 7.40
CA SER A 172 -0.56 -2.36 6.93
C SER A 172 -1.14 -3.72 7.38
N ASN A 173 -2.07 -3.73 8.32
CA ASN A 173 -2.82 -4.93 8.68
C ASN A 173 -3.97 -5.25 7.71
N SER A 174 -4.23 -4.40 6.72
CA SER A 174 -5.23 -4.60 5.68
C SER A 174 -4.53 -4.68 4.33
N ALA A 175 -4.58 -5.85 3.68
CA ALA A 175 -4.16 -5.99 2.28
C ALA A 175 -4.88 -5.00 1.33
N ALA A 176 -6.00 -4.41 1.77
CA ALA A 176 -6.76 -3.37 1.06
C ALA A 176 -6.23 -1.94 1.27
N ALA A 177 -5.15 -1.74 2.03
CA ALA A 177 -4.54 -0.42 2.21
C ALA A 177 -4.01 0.20 0.91
N GLY A 178 -3.61 -0.65 -0.06
CA GLY A 178 -3.18 -0.21 -1.39
C GLY A 178 -4.26 0.56 -2.16
N ASP A 179 -5.54 0.30 -1.88
CA ASP A 179 -6.66 0.92 -2.60
C ASP A 179 -7.00 2.32 -2.09
N VAL A 180 -6.77 2.64 -0.81
CA VAL A 180 -7.08 3.97 -0.27
C VAL A 180 -6.21 5.04 -0.91
N PHE A 181 -4.93 4.73 -1.15
CA PHE A 181 -4.03 5.65 -1.85
C PHE A 181 -4.36 5.83 -3.33
N SER A 182 -5.22 4.98 -3.90
CA SER A 182 -5.68 5.13 -5.28
C SER A 182 -6.68 6.29 -5.43
N LEU A 183 -7.39 6.64 -4.35
CA LEU A 183 -8.40 7.69 -4.32
C LEU A 183 -7.81 9.05 -4.69
N LYS A 184 -8.45 9.74 -5.63
CA LYS A 184 -8.00 11.03 -6.17
C LYS A 184 -7.75 12.07 -5.07
N PHE A 185 -8.69 12.24 -4.14
CA PHE A 185 -8.55 13.24 -3.08
C PHE A 185 -7.37 12.95 -2.13
N VAL A 186 -7.08 11.66 -1.85
CA VAL A 186 -5.95 11.25 -1.00
C VAL A 186 -4.63 11.61 -1.67
N LYS A 187 -4.52 11.38 -2.99
CA LYS A 187 -3.36 11.74 -3.80
C LYS A 187 -3.16 13.25 -3.89
N GLU A 188 -4.23 14.00 -4.11
CA GLU A 188 -4.20 15.46 -4.25
C GLU A 188 -3.85 16.16 -2.93
N TYR A 189 -4.27 15.61 -1.79
CA TYR A 189 -3.94 16.19 -0.48
C TYR A 189 -2.51 15.89 -0.01
N HIS A 190 -1.90 14.79 -0.46
CA HIS A 190 -0.55 14.40 -0.06
C HIS A 190 0.52 15.52 -0.23
N PRO A 191 0.63 16.23 -1.38
CA PRO A 191 1.57 17.34 -1.51
C PRO A 191 1.25 18.52 -0.59
N VAL A 192 -0.03 18.81 -0.36
CA VAL A 192 -0.47 19.88 0.56
C VAL A 192 -0.03 19.58 1.98
N TYR A 193 -0.26 18.34 2.43
CA TYR A 193 0.23 17.83 3.72
C TYR A 193 1.75 17.97 3.84
N LYS A 194 2.51 17.57 2.80
CA LYS A 194 3.97 17.66 2.82
C LYS A 194 4.48 19.10 2.95
N SER A 195 3.89 20.05 2.23
CA SER A 195 4.23 21.47 2.34
C SER A 195 3.99 21.98 3.75
N LYS A 196 2.78 21.78 4.28
CA LYS A 196 2.40 22.23 5.62
C LYS A 196 3.26 21.60 6.72
N SER A 197 3.56 20.30 6.60
CA SER A 197 4.44 19.61 7.55
C SER A 197 5.85 20.20 7.55
N ALA A 198 6.39 20.57 6.39
CA ALA A 198 7.70 21.19 6.27
C ALA A 198 7.71 22.62 6.83
N GLU A 199 6.68 23.42 6.55
CA GLU A 199 6.50 24.76 7.11
C GLU A 199 6.44 24.74 8.64
N PHE A 200 5.66 23.81 9.21
CA PHE A 200 5.56 23.64 10.66
C PHE A 200 6.88 23.18 11.28
N LEU A 201 7.58 22.23 10.64
CA LEU A 201 8.90 21.76 11.09
C LEU A 201 9.93 22.91 11.12
N ASN A 202 9.98 23.72 10.07
CA ASN A 202 10.88 24.87 9.99
C ASN A 202 10.54 25.91 11.07
N SER A 203 9.26 26.23 11.26
CA SER A 203 8.81 27.12 12.33
C SER A 203 9.18 26.60 13.73
N LEU A 204 9.08 25.28 13.97
CA LEU A 204 9.52 24.68 15.23
C LEU A 204 11.04 24.80 15.42
N SER A 205 11.82 24.49 14.38
CA SER A 205 13.28 24.60 14.38
C SER A 205 13.73 26.04 14.70
N GLU A 206 13.12 27.04 14.06
CA GLU A 206 13.38 28.46 14.31
C GLU A 206 13.01 28.89 15.74
N LYS A 207 11.82 28.48 16.22
CA LYS A 207 11.37 28.80 17.59
C LYS A 207 12.30 28.21 18.64
N VAL A 208 12.67 26.94 18.50
CA VAL A 208 13.61 26.27 19.42
C VAL A 208 14.97 26.95 19.39
N THR A 209 15.49 27.26 18.19
CA THR A 209 16.77 27.97 18.03
C THR A 209 16.77 29.34 18.70
N ASN A 210 15.70 30.11 18.51
CA ASN A 210 15.55 31.45 19.11
C ASN A 210 15.42 31.36 20.63
N ASP A 211 14.59 30.47 21.14
CA ASP A 211 14.38 30.30 22.58
C ASP A 211 15.66 29.82 23.30
N ILE A 212 16.47 28.95 22.68
CA ILE A 212 17.76 28.55 23.25
C ILE A 212 18.78 29.70 23.20
N ALA A 213 18.73 30.56 22.18
CA ALA A 213 19.64 31.69 22.07
C ALA A 213 19.36 32.81 23.11
N HIS A 214 18.13 32.89 23.64
CA HIS A 214 17.73 33.93 24.59
C HIS A 214 17.76 33.43 26.04
N HIS A 215 18.58 34.04 26.90
CA HIS A 215 18.75 33.66 28.32
C HIS A 215 17.45 33.66 29.14
N ASN A 216 16.42 34.42 28.73
CA ASN A 216 15.13 34.47 29.42
C ASN A 216 14.25 33.26 29.10
N SER A 217 14.33 32.78 27.85
CA SER A 217 13.59 31.61 27.36
C SER A 217 14.31 30.30 27.65
N PHE A 218 15.65 30.31 27.65
CA PHE A 218 16.49 29.14 27.90
C PHE A 218 16.54 28.79 29.40
N LYS A 219 15.48 28.14 29.88
CA LYS A 219 15.31 27.68 31.27
C LYS A 219 14.54 26.37 31.31
N GLU A 220 14.82 25.53 32.30
CA GLU A 220 14.08 24.28 32.53
C GLU A 220 12.57 24.51 32.74
N SER A 221 12.20 25.60 33.41
CA SER A 221 10.81 25.94 33.73
C SER A 221 9.97 26.40 32.52
N ASN A 222 10.59 26.65 31.36
CA ASN A 222 9.88 27.08 30.17
C ASN A 222 9.14 25.90 29.51
N THR A 223 7.85 25.77 29.84
CA THR A 223 6.98 24.72 29.30
C THR A 223 6.79 24.82 27.79
N THR A 224 6.76 26.03 27.23
CA THR A 224 6.64 26.26 25.78
C THR A 224 7.86 25.73 25.03
N LEU A 225 9.07 26.02 25.52
CA LEU A 225 10.31 25.50 24.94
C LEU A 225 10.35 23.97 25.01
N ARG A 226 10.01 23.39 26.17
CA ARG A 226 9.93 21.92 26.34
C ARG A 226 8.94 21.29 25.36
N ASN A 227 7.77 21.89 25.19
CA ASN A 227 6.75 21.42 24.26
C ASN A 227 7.23 21.50 22.81
N ASN A 228 7.91 22.58 22.42
CA ASN A 228 8.46 22.73 21.07
C ASN A 228 9.60 21.73 20.79
N ILE A 229 10.47 21.45 21.77
CA ILE A 229 11.52 20.43 21.67
C ILE A 229 10.90 19.03 21.51
N LEU A 230 9.91 18.68 22.32
CA LEU A 230 9.20 17.40 22.21
C LEU A 230 8.44 17.27 20.88
N ALA A 231 7.84 18.36 20.42
CA ALA A 231 7.17 18.42 19.13
C ALA A 231 8.15 18.18 17.98
N LEU A 232 9.31 18.86 17.99
CA LEU A 232 10.35 18.68 16.98
C LEU A 232 10.88 17.25 16.97
N TYR A 233 11.17 16.67 18.14
CA TYR A 233 11.58 15.26 18.25
C TYR A 233 10.54 14.28 17.69
N THR A 234 9.25 14.54 17.94
CA THR A 234 8.15 13.67 17.50
C THR A 234 7.98 13.69 15.98
N MET A 235 8.28 14.83 15.34
CA MET A 235 8.23 14.96 13.89
C MET A 235 9.50 14.43 13.22
N ASP A 236 10.66 14.91 13.67
CA ASP A 236 11.96 14.54 13.14
C ASP A 236 13.04 14.64 14.24
N SER A 237 13.44 13.48 14.76
CA SER A 237 14.50 13.39 15.76
C SER A 237 15.86 13.86 15.22
N LYS A 238 16.14 13.69 13.92
CA LYS A 238 17.42 14.08 13.32
C LYS A 238 17.52 15.60 13.24
N GLU A 239 16.46 16.27 12.82
CA GLU A 239 16.42 17.73 12.75
C GLU A 239 16.64 18.35 14.13
N LEU A 240 16.00 17.81 15.19
CA LEU A 240 16.25 18.27 16.55
C LEU A 240 17.74 18.15 16.94
N PHE A 241 18.37 17.02 16.63
CA PHE A 241 19.77 16.81 16.98
C PHE A 241 20.71 17.77 16.23
N VAL A 242 20.39 18.11 14.99
CA VAL A 242 21.10 19.13 14.23
C VAL A 242 20.96 20.50 14.88
N VAL A 243 19.75 20.91 15.28
CA VAL A 243 19.50 22.18 15.97
C VAL A 243 20.27 22.25 17.29
N LEU A 244 20.24 21.17 18.08
CA LEU A 244 20.96 21.11 19.36
C LEU A 244 22.49 21.15 19.18
N ASP A 245 23.05 20.45 18.19
CA ASP A 245 24.50 20.39 18.00
C ASP A 245 25.06 21.65 17.31
N LYS A 246 24.42 22.09 16.21
CA LYS A 246 24.91 23.18 15.38
C LYS A 246 24.48 24.55 15.90
N ASP A 247 23.21 24.70 16.24
CA ASP A 247 22.64 26.02 16.50
C ASP A 247 22.67 26.41 17.99
N ALA A 248 22.61 25.41 18.89
CA ALA A 248 22.79 25.62 20.32
C ALA A 248 24.25 25.42 20.76
N LEU A 249 24.75 24.18 20.72
CA LEU A 249 26.06 23.81 21.28
C LEU A 249 27.21 24.55 20.57
N SER A 250 27.31 24.41 19.25
CA SER A 250 28.42 25.01 18.48
C SER A 250 28.41 26.54 18.50
N LYS A 251 27.24 27.16 18.61
CA LYS A 251 27.08 28.62 18.76
C LYS A 251 27.51 29.11 20.14
N SER A 252 27.10 28.41 21.21
CA SER A 252 27.57 28.69 22.58
C SER A 252 29.10 28.59 22.67
N ILE A 253 29.67 27.50 22.13
CA ILE A 253 31.12 27.30 22.05
C ILE A 253 31.80 28.44 21.27
N GLN A 254 31.18 28.90 20.17
CA GLN A 254 31.73 30.02 19.38
C GLN A 254 31.76 31.32 20.18
N ILE A 255 30.73 31.62 20.97
CA ILE A 255 30.67 32.80 21.84
C ILE A 255 31.78 32.74 22.89
N ALA A 256 31.89 31.62 23.61
CA ALA A 256 32.93 31.37 24.61
C ALA A 256 34.34 31.49 24.02
N SER A 257 34.59 30.86 22.86
CA SER A 257 35.88 30.94 22.16
C SER A 257 36.23 32.37 21.74
N THR A 258 35.24 33.15 21.31
CA THR A 258 35.44 34.56 20.91
C THR A 258 35.71 35.46 22.11
N GLN A 259 35.10 35.18 23.27
CA GLN A 259 35.39 35.87 24.53
C GLN A 259 36.83 35.61 24.99
N LEU A 260 37.25 34.34 25.03
CA LEU A 260 38.63 33.97 25.37
C LEU A 260 39.64 34.55 24.37
N SER A 261 39.35 34.52 23.07
CA SER A 261 40.23 35.07 22.04
C SER A 261 40.39 36.59 22.16
N ARG A 262 39.34 37.32 22.57
CA ARG A 262 39.44 38.75 22.88
C ARG A 262 40.24 38.99 24.16
N ALA A 263 40.06 38.15 25.18
CA ALA A 263 40.81 38.24 26.43
C ALA A 263 42.32 38.05 26.22
N LEU A 264 42.75 37.25 25.23
CA LEU A 264 44.17 37.11 24.86
C LEU A 264 44.82 38.43 24.40
N GLN A 265 44.04 39.39 23.89
CA GLN A 265 44.55 40.71 23.52
C GLN A 265 44.82 41.60 24.74
N SER A 266 44.30 41.22 25.91
CA SER A 266 44.44 41.92 27.20
C SER A 266 44.83 40.92 28.30
N PRO A 267 46.13 40.59 28.45
CA PRO A 267 46.58 39.59 29.41
C PRO A 267 46.23 39.90 30.88
N ARG A 268 45.98 41.17 31.22
CA ARG A 268 45.61 41.59 32.58
C ARG A 268 44.20 41.16 32.98
N SER A 269 43.28 41.10 32.03
CA SER A 269 41.88 40.68 32.24
C SER A 269 41.62 39.23 31.84
N PHE A 270 42.67 38.49 31.48
CA PHE A 270 42.53 37.11 31.02
C PHE A 270 41.97 36.19 32.11
N GLY A 271 42.47 36.30 33.35
CA GLY A 271 41.98 35.47 34.47
C GLY A 271 40.50 35.68 34.79
N SER A 272 40.02 36.93 34.81
CA SER A 272 38.59 37.20 35.02
C SER A 272 37.73 36.73 33.85
N ALA A 273 38.18 36.95 32.60
CA ALA A 273 37.45 36.47 31.42
C ALA A 273 37.42 34.93 31.33
N LEU A 274 38.44 34.25 31.85
CA LEU A 274 38.51 32.80 31.93
C LEU A 274 37.50 32.25 32.93
N GLU A 275 37.39 32.87 34.11
CA GLU A 275 36.37 32.55 35.11
C GLU A 275 34.96 32.80 34.57
N ASP A 276 34.72 33.96 33.95
CA ASP A 276 33.42 34.29 33.35
C ASP A 276 33.03 33.28 32.27
N THR A 277 34.00 32.83 31.45
CA THR A 277 33.76 31.82 30.42
C THR A 277 33.48 30.45 31.03
N TYR A 278 34.14 30.10 32.13
CA TYR A 278 33.90 28.86 32.86
C TYR A 278 32.48 28.82 33.45
N GLN A 279 32.06 29.89 34.14
CA GLN A 279 30.71 30.01 34.70
C GLN A 279 29.63 30.03 33.61
N PHE A 280 29.88 30.71 32.50
CA PHE A 280 28.99 30.71 31.33
C PHE A 280 28.84 29.29 30.74
N ALA A 281 29.94 28.57 30.54
CA ALA A 281 29.91 27.21 30.01
C ALA A 281 29.23 26.24 30.98
N LEU A 282 29.50 26.33 32.28
CA LEU A 282 28.86 25.51 33.30
C LEU A 282 27.34 25.71 33.31
N SER A 283 26.89 26.95 33.45
CA SER A 283 25.46 27.29 33.47
C SER A 283 24.73 26.88 32.19
N PHE A 284 25.37 27.03 31.02
CA PHE A 284 24.80 26.57 29.75
C PHE A 284 24.62 25.04 29.71
N ASN A 285 25.65 24.28 30.08
CA ASN A 285 25.59 22.82 30.06
C ASN A 285 24.59 22.27 31.07
N GLU A 286 24.58 22.80 32.30
CA GLU A 286 23.61 22.41 33.34
C GLU A 286 22.17 22.70 32.91
N THR A 287 21.92 23.88 32.33
CA THR A 287 20.58 24.27 31.86
C THR A 287 20.14 23.39 30.69
N LEU A 288 21.04 23.12 29.72
CA LEU A 288 20.73 22.26 28.58
C LEU A 288 20.44 20.83 29.05
N GLU A 289 21.28 20.29 29.93
CA GLU A 289 21.11 18.95 30.49
C GLU A 289 19.79 18.82 31.27
N ALA A 290 19.48 19.77 32.16
CA ALA A 290 18.23 19.80 32.90
C ALA A 290 17.02 19.85 31.95
N LEU A 291 17.06 20.71 30.93
CA LEU A 291 16.01 20.83 29.92
C LEU A 291 15.77 19.51 29.16
N LEU A 292 16.84 18.86 28.67
CA LEU A 292 16.75 17.61 27.93
C LEU A 292 16.33 16.42 28.81
N ARG A 293 16.71 16.42 30.10
CA ARG A 293 16.24 15.42 31.08
C ARG A 293 14.76 15.61 31.43
N ALA A 294 14.30 16.86 31.50
CA ALA A 294 12.89 17.18 31.72
C ALA A 294 12.00 16.79 30.53
N CYS A 295 12.55 16.67 29.32
CA CYS A 295 11.87 16.16 28.14
C CYS A 295 11.92 14.62 28.10
N ARG A 296 10.87 13.96 28.64
CA ARG A 296 10.74 12.50 28.61
C ARG A 296 10.11 12.01 27.29
N ILE A 297 10.72 10.99 26.69
CA ILE A 297 10.24 10.33 25.46
C ILE A 297 9.44 9.08 25.82
N SER A 298 9.92 8.30 26.79
CA SER A 298 9.27 7.10 27.35
C SER A 298 9.61 7.02 28.84
N ASP A 299 8.99 6.09 29.57
CA ASP A 299 9.16 5.96 31.03
C ASP A 299 10.64 5.76 31.41
N ASP A 300 11.42 5.08 30.56
CA ASP A 300 12.84 4.80 30.78
C ASP A 300 13.82 5.65 29.93
N LYS A 301 13.32 6.48 29.00
CA LYS A 301 14.17 7.23 28.05
C LYS A 301 13.89 8.72 28.07
N SER A 302 14.90 9.51 28.42
CA SER A 302 14.90 10.97 28.30
C SER A 302 15.55 11.43 27.00
N LEU A 303 15.22 12.64 26.57
CA LEU A 303 15.82 13.22 25.37
C LEU A 303 17.33 13.45 25.54
N TYR A 304 17.78 13.63 26.79
CA TYR A 304 19.21 13.63 27.13
C TYR A 304 19.89 12.32 26.72
N THR A 305 19.33 11.16 27.11
CA THR A 305 19.91 9.86 26.74
C THR A 305 19.93 9.64 25.23
N ALA A 306 18.89 10.07 24.51
CA ALA A 306 18.84 9.97 23.06
C ALA A 306 19.90 10.87 22.38
N PHE A 307 20.06 12.11 22.84
CA PHE A 307 21.02 13.03 22.26
C PHE A 307 22.48 12.68 22.60
N VAL A 308 22.77 12.38 23.86
CA VAL A 308 24.13 12.16 24.36
C VAL A 308 24.64 10.76 23.99
N ASN A 309 23.85 9.71 24.24
CA ASN A 309 24.30 8.34 24.02
C ASN A 309 24.10 7.88 22.57
N GLU A 310 22.96 8.20 21.94
CA GLU A 310 22.63 7.69 20.61
C GLU A 310 23.20 8.58 19.48
N HIS A 311 23.15 9.91 19.61
CA HIS A 311 23.63 10.84 18.58
C HIS A 311 25.10 11.24 18.77
N LEU A 312 25.49 11.74 19.96
CA LEU A 312 26.87 12.17 20.22
C LEU A 312 27.82 11.02 20.52
N GLN A 313 27.32 9.90 21.06
CA GLN A 313 28.09 8.73 21.48
C GLN A 313 29.18 9.05 22.52
N VAL A 314 28.87 9.94 23.47
CA VAL A 314 29.80 10.37 24.53
C VAL A 314 29.12 10.23 25.90
N GLU A 315 29.91 10.09 26.97
CA GLU A 315 29.40 9.93 28.33
C GLU A 315 28.86 11.24 28.94
N SER A 316 29.39 12.39 28.52
CA SER A 316 29.09 13.69 29.12
C SER A 316 29.05 14.80 28.08
N LEU A 317 28.01 15.63 28.15
CA LEU A 317 27.87 16.83 27.33
C LEU A 317 28.97 17.86 27.66
N ARG A 318 29.40 17.94 28.92
CA ARG A 318 30.45 18.84 29.39
C ARG A 318 31.78 18.56 28.68
N ASP A 319 32.12 17.29 28.50
CA ASP A 319 33.39 16.88 27.92
C ASP A 319 33.44 17.25 26.44
N VAL A 320 32.36 16.97 25.70
CA VAL A 320 32.21 17.38 24.29
C VAL A 320 32.28 18.89 24.13
N TYR A 321 31.65 19.64 25.04
CA TYR A 321 31.69 21.11 25.03
C TYR A 321 33.12 21.62 25.14
N TRP A 322 33.85 21.15 26.16
CA TRP A 322 35.20 21.62 26.45
C TRP A 322 36.23 21.16 25.42
N ASP A 323 36.17 19.92 24.93
CA ASP A 323 37.07 19.43 23.89
C ASP A 323 36.97 20.30 22.62
N ARG A 324 35.73 20.57 22.17
CA ARG A 324 35.48 21.41 21.00
C ARG A 324 35.88 22.87 21.23
N LEU A 325 35.61 23.42 22.43
CA LEU A 325 36.00 24.78 22.80
C LEU A 325 37.52 24.93 22.82
N VAL A 326 38.22 23.99 23.46
CA VAL A 326 39.68 24.00 23.56
C VAL A 326 40.32 23.84 22.20
N MET A 327 39.81 22.94 21.35
CA MET A 327 40.32 22.78 19.98
C MET A 327 40.19 24.09 19.17
N LYS A 328 39.03 24.77 19.25
CA LYS A 328 38.83 26.08 18.61
C LYS A 328 39.74 27.15 19.20
N PHE A 329 39.89 27.18 20.52
CA PHE A 329 40.75 28.13 21.21
C PHE A 329 42.23 27.93 20.86
N LYS A 330 42.73 26.69 20.85
CA LYS A 330 44.08 26.30 20.40
C LYS A 330 44.36 26.79 18.98
N LYS A 331 43.40 26.62 18.06
CA LYS A 331 43.51 27.13 16.68
C LYS A 331 43.57 28.67 16.62
N SER A 332 42.79 29.36 17.46
CA SER A 332 42.81 30.82 17.58
C SER A 332 44.15 31.34 18.10
N ILE A 333 44.72 30.68 19.13
CA ILE A 333 46.05 30.96 19.66
C ILE A 333 47.11 30.74 18.56
N ALA A 334 47.12 29.57 17.92
CA ALA A 334 48.09 29.24 16.88
C ALA A 334 48.06 30.27 15.73
N THR A 335 46.87 30.70 15.31
CA THR A 335 46.71 31.75 14.29
C THR A 335 47.28 33.09 14.76
N THR A 336 47.07 33.46 16.03
CA THR A 336 47.61 34.68 16.62
C THR A 336 49.13 34.64 16.73
N MET A 337 49.69 33.50 17.13
CA MET A 337 51.14 33.28 17.22
C MET A 337 51.81 33.30 15.84
N ALA A 338 51.20 32.68 14.82
CA ALA A 338 51.71 32.67 13.46
C ALA A 338 51.79 34.07 12.82
N ARG A 339 50.93 35.02 13.24
CA ARG A 339 50.95 36.41 12.76
C ARG A 339 52.12 37.23 13.32
N GLY A 340 52.78 36.80 14.40
CA GLY A 340 54.01 37.40 14.92
C GLY A 340 53.92 38.86 15.40
N GLY A 341 52.71 39.39 15.63
CA GLY A 341 52.49 40.79 16.01
C GLY A 341 52.75 41.12 17.50
N PRO A 342 52.49 42.37 17.93
CA PRO A 342 52.67 42.81 19.33
C PRO A 342 51.90 41.95 20.34
N ILE A 343 50.72 41.45 19.95
CA ILE A 343 49.88 40.56 20.76
C ILE A 343 50.60 39.23 21.00
N ALA A 344 51.21 38.61 19.99
CA ALA A 344 51.93 37.36 20.13
C ALA A 344 53.13 37.50 21.08
N LYS A 345 53.90 38.59 20.97
CA LYS A 345 55.01 38.89 21.90
C LYS A 345 54.50 39.07 23.34
N SER A 346 53.41 39.83 23.51
CA SER A 346 52.78 40.03 24.82
C SER A 346 52.27 38.72 25.43
N LEU A 347 51.80 37.76 24.63
CA LEU A 347 51.38 36.44 25.10
C LEU A 347 52.56 35.62 25.63
N VAL A 348 53.70 35.62 24.95
CA VAL A 348 54.92 34.93 25.43
C VAL A 348 55.38 35.51 26.75
N THR A 349 55.43 36.84 26.89
CA THR A 349 55.84 37.51 28.13
C THR A 349 54.88 37.24 29.30
N ASN A 350 53.58 37.14 29.02
CA ASN A 350 52.56 36.92 30.06
C ASN A 350 52.16 35.44 30.23
N TYR A 351 52.83 34.50 29.57
CA TYR A 351 52.54 33.07 29.65
C TYR A 351 52.46 32.53 31.08
N PRO A 352 53.39 32.83 32.01
CA PRO A 352 53.33 32.32 33.37
C PRO A 352 52.05 32.74 34.11
N ARG A 353 51.55 33.95 33.81
CA ARG A 353 50.30 34.47 34.40
C ARG A 353 49.06 33.80 33.80
N ILE A 354 49.09 33.50 32.51
CA ILE A 354 48.03 32.76 31.81
C ILE A 354 47.97 31.31 32.34
N ALA A 355 49.12 30.64 32.47
CA ALA A 355 49.22 29.28 33.02
C ALA A 355 48.74 29.21 34.47
N SER A 356 49.17 30.14 35.33
CA SER A 356 48.71 30.22 36.72
C SER A 356 47.20 30.46 36.84
N ALA A 357 46.61 31.26 35.95
CA ALA A 357 45.15 31.47 35.92
C ALA A 357 44.38 30.20 35.52
N VAL A 358 44.91 29.41 34.58
CA VAL A 358 44.32 28.12 34.21
C VAL A 358 44.44 27.11 35.36
N GLU A 359 45.58 27.09 36.06
CA GLU A 359 45.78 26.21 37.22
C GLU A 359 44.87 26.54 38.41
N SER A 360 44.52 27.82 38.62
CA SER A 360 43.65 28.24 39.72
C SER A 360 42.15 28.01 39.44
N THR A 361 41.73 28.05 38.18
CA THR A 361 40.31 28.06 37.81
C THR A 361 39.73 26.69 37.49
N PHE A 362 40.51 25.74 36.98
CA PHE A 362 39.98 24.47 36.45
C PHE A 362 40.28 23.23 37.30
N GLU A 363 39.32 22.31 37.28
CA GLU A 363 39.46 20.89 37.69
C GLU A 363 40.62 20.19 36.96
N PRO A 364 41.23 19.15 37.56
CA PRO A 364 42.47 18.54 37.06
C PRO A 364 42.41 18.05 35.60
N ASP A 365 41.28 17.52 35.15
CA ASP A 365 41.13 16.99 33.78
C ASP A 365 41.02 18.11 32.73
N LEU A 366 40.16 19.11 32.98
CA LEU A 366 40.01 20.29 32.12
C LEU A 366 41.28 21.15 32.10
N ARG A 367 41.97 21.24 33.25
CA ARG A 367 43.26 21.92 33.38
C ARG A 367 44.28 21.34 32.40
N LYS A 368 44.41 20.01 32.32
CA LYS A 368 45.37 19.36 31.44
C LYS A 368 45.12 19.71 29.96
N ILE A 369 43.86 19.69 29.55
CA ILE A 369 43.43 19.96 28.16
C ILE A 369 43.68 21.43 27.79
N LEU A 370 43.36 22.37 28.69
CA LEU A 370 43.61 23.80 28.47
C LEU A 370 45.10 24.16 28.52
N LEU A 371 45.87 23.55 29.41
CA LEU A 371 47.33 23.71 29.45
C LEU A 371 47.97 23.27 28.13
N ASP A 372 47.60 22.11 27.58
CA ASP A 372 48.08 21.65 26.26
C ASP A 372 47.73 22.64 25.13
N ALA A 373 46.57 23.30 25.20
CA ALA A 373 46.20 24.31 24.22
C ALA A 373 47.05 25.58 24.27
N ILE A 374 47.50 25.99 25.47
CA ILE A 374 48.32 27.20 25.65
C ILE A 374 49.83 26.95 25.55
N VAL A 375 50.31 25.70 25.62
CA VAL A 375 51.75 25.34 25.48
C VAL A 375 52.35 25.83 24.16
N ILE A 376 51.55 26.01 23.10
CA ILE A 376 51.98 26.62 21.83
C ILE A 376 52.61 28.01 22.05
N ILE A 377 52.20 28.73 23.10
CA ILE A 377 52.70 30.05 23.44
C ILE A 377 54.13 29.98 24.00
N ASP A 378 54.46 28.98 24.83
CA ASP A 378 55.80 28.84 25.44
C ASP A 378 56.83 28.27 24.44
N ASN A 379 56.39 27.45 23.49
CA ASN A 379 57.23 26.90 22.43
C ASN A 379 57.57 27.90 21.31
N ALA A 380 57.04 29.13 21.34
CA ALA A 380 57.38 30.16 20.38
C ALA A 380 58.78 30.74 20.64
N PRO A 381 59.58 31.06 19.59
CA PRO A 381 60.93 31.57 19.76
C PRO A 381 60.90 32.88 20.57
N LYS A 382 61.55 32.85 21.74
CA LYS A 382 61.76 34.02 22.60
C LYS A 382 62.79 34.91 21.89
N GLN A 383 62.34 36.00 21.27
CA GLN A 383 63.23 37.05 20.72
C GLN A 383 63.52 38.11 21.76
#